data_AF-A0A5C8P8S4-F1
#
_entry.id   AF-A0A5C8P8S4-F1
#
_cell.length_a   1.000
_cell.length_b   1.000
_cell.length_c   1.000
_cell.angle_alpha   90.00
_cell.angle_beta   90.00
_cell.angle_gamma   90.00
#
_symmetry.space_group_name_H-M   'P 1'
#
loop_
_entity.id
_entity.type
_entity.pdbx_description
1 polymer ?
#
loop_
_entity_poly.entity_id
_entity_poly.type
_entity_poly.pdbx_seq_one_letter_code
_entity_poly.pdbx_strand_id
1 'polypeptide(L)'
;MSRDFPERDWRLLRELKPIALDRLCQRTLGEVQALCADAGKTNHQRYLALWDMIRERDDELAGAFDDLRRSTAVWRLTAMRQLGVLTDDEFGRFSEEVRDSVLTAIEILGAARGGRSKRSKKE
;
A
#
# COMPACT_ATOMS: atom_id res chain seq x y z
N MET A 1 3.75 6.35 21.96
CA MET A 1 4.23 5.18 22.72
C MET A 1 4.92 4.25 21.74
N SER A 2 6.24 4.13 21.78
CA SER A 2 6.95 3.12 20.96
C SER A 2 7.07 1.86 21.82
N ARG A 3 6.03 1.03 21.80
CA ARG A 3 6.25 -0.38 22.16
C ARG A 3 6.88 -1.01 20.93
N ASP A 4 8.03 -1.64 21.12
CA ASP A 4 8.72 -2.34 20.06
C ASP A 4 7.76 -3.28 19.33
N PHE A 5 7.82 -3.30 18.00
CA PHE A 5 7.03 -4.23 17.19
C PHE A 5 7.35 -5.66 17.63
N PRO A 6 6.37 -6.46 18.09
CA PRO A 6 6.64 -7.75 18.71
C PRO A 6 7.44 -8.67 17.78
N GLU A 7 8.40 -9.42 18.34
CA GLU A 7 9.31 -10.28 17.55
C GLU A 7 8.56 -11.29 16.67
N ARG A 8 7.47 -11.86 17.19
CA ARG A 8 6.60 -12.79 16.45
C ARG A 8 5.98 -12.11 15.23
N ASP A 9 5.41 -10.92 15.43
CA ASP A 9 4.79 -10.15 14.36
C ASP A 9 5.84 -9.67 13.36
N TRP A 10 7.05 -9.33 13.83
CA TRP A 10 8.16 -8.94 12.97
C TRP A 10 8.55 -10.06 11.99
N ARG A 11 8.63 -11.30 12.48
CA ARG A 11 8.91 -12.47 11.63
C ARG A 11 7.79 -12.69 10.62
N LEU A 12 6.53 -12.63 11.07
CA LEU A 12 5.37 -12.75 10.19
C LEU A 12 5.36 -11.68 9.09
N LEU A 13 5.64 -10.42 9.43
CA LEU A 13 5.72 -9.34 8.44
C LEU A 13 6.81 -9.59 7.40
N ARG A 14 7.97 -10.11 7.81
CA ARG A 14 9.06 -10.45 6.89
C ARG A 14 8.71 -11.61 5.97
N GLU A 15 7.96 -12.60 6.46
CA GLU A 15 7.44 -13.71 5.64
C GLU A 15 6.41 -13.24 4.63
N LEU A 16 5.50 -12.36 5.04
CA LEU A 16 4.42 -11.84 4.19
C LEU A 16 4.91 -10.79 3.19
N LYS A 17 5.99 -10.04 3.50
CA LYS A 17 6.53 -8.98 2.63
C LYS A 17 6.72 -9.43 1.17
N PRO A 18 7.50 -10.48 0.86
CA PRO A 18 7.71 -10.88 -0.54
C PRO A 18 6.41 -11.35 -1.22
N ILE A 19 5.49 -11.98 -0.49
CA ILE A 19 4.21 -12.45 -1.02
C ILE A 19 3.31 -11.25 -1.39
N ALA A 20 3.19 -10.28 -0.49
CA ALA A 20 2.43 -9.06 -0.72
C ALA A 20 3.02 -8.22 -1.87
N LEU A 21 4.35 -8.17 -1.98
CA LEU A 21 5.05 -7.52 -3.07
C LEU A 21 4.74 -8.18 -4.41
N ASP A 22 4.84 -9.51 -4.48
CA ASP A 22 4.55 -10.28 -5.69
C ASP A 22 3.10 -10.07 -6.17
N ARG A 23 2.13 -10.10 -5.25
CA ARG A 23 0.71 -9.81 -5.58
C ARG A 23 0.52 -8.42 -6.17
N LEU A 24 1.20 -7.41 -5.61
CA LEU A 24 1.12 -6.05 -6.14
C LEU A 24 1.73 -5.97 -7.54
N CYS A 25 2.92 -6.55 -7.73
CA CYS A 25 3.57 -6.62 -9.03
C CYS A 25 2.69 -7.33 -10.06
N GLN A 26 2.10 -8.48 -9.71
CA GLN A 26 1.20 -9.22 -10.57
C GLN A 26 -0.02 -8.38 -10.98
N ARG A 27 -0.65 -7.68 -10.03
CA ARG A 27 -1.79 -6.78 -10.30
C ARG A 27 -1.39 -5.65 -11.23
N THR A 28 -0.28 -4.96 -10.95
CA THR A 28 0.25 -3.86 -11.77
C THR A 28 0.55 -4.32 -13.19
N LEU A 29 1.21 -5.47 -13.36
CA LEU A 29 1.50 -6.01 -14.69
C LEU A 29 0.22 -6.35 -15.48
N GLY A 30 -0.81 -6.84 -14.81
CA GLY A 30 -2.13 -7.06 -15.42
C GLY A 30 -2.80 -5.76 -15.88
N GLU A 31 -2.74 -4.70 -15.06
CA GLU A 31 -3.25 -3.36 -15.41
C GLU A 31 -2.50 -2.77 -16.61
N VAL A 32 -1.17 -2.90 -16.62
CA VAL A 32 -0.30 -2.47 -17.74
C VAL A 32 -0.67 -3.21 -19.02
N GLN A 33 -0.87 -4.53 -18.96
CA GLN A 33 -1.26 -5.32 -20.14
C GLN A 33 -2.60 -4.85 -20.70
N ALA A 34 -3.59 -4.61 -19.84
CA ALA A 34 -4.90 -4.11 -20.25
C ALA A 34 -4.81 -2.71 -20.89
N LEU A 35 -4.01 -1.81 -20.29
CA LEU A 35 -3.79 -0.46 -20.82
C LEU A 35 -3.11 -0.49 -22.20
N CYS A 36 -2.12 -1.36 -22.38
CA CYS A 36 -1.42 -1.52 -23.65
C CYS A 36 -2.33 -2.09 -24.76
N ALA A 37 -3.32 -2.91 -24.40
CA ALA A 37 -4.29 -3.50 -25.32
C ALA A 37 -5.49 -2.59 -25.65
N ASP A 38 -5.61 -1.41 -25.03
CA ASP A 38 -6.76 -0.51 -25.16
C ASP A 38 -6.90 0.08 -26.57
N ALA A 39 -7.70 -0.58 -27.41
CA ALA A 39 -7.99 -0.18 -28.79
C ALA A 39 -8.61 1.22 -28.92
N GLY A 40 -9.16 1.80 -27.84
CA GLY A 40 -9.71 3.15 -27.83
C GLY A 40 -8.66 4.26 -27.74
N LYS A 41 -7.39 3.92 -27.48
CA LYS A 41 -6.27 4.87 -27.38
C LYS A 41 -5.27 4.71 -28.51
N THR A 42 -4.70 5.83 -28.94
CA THR A 42 -3.52 5.85 -29.81
C THR A 42 -2.27 5.35 -29.06
N ASN A 43 -1.23 4.94 -29.79
CA ASN A 43 0.01 4.45 -29.18
C ASN A 43 0.66 5.48 -28.23
N HIS A 44 0.66 6.77 -28.60
CA HIS A 44 1.21 7.83 -27.76
C HIS A 44 0.39 8.02 -26.47
N GLN A 45 -0.94 7.94 -26.54
CA GLN A 45 -1.80 8.01 -25.35
C GLN A 45 -1.58 6.82 -24.41
N ARG A 46 -1.40 5.61 -24.96
CA ARG A 46 -1.06 4.42 -24.14
C ARG A 46 0.29 4.58 -23.46
N TYR A 47 1.30 5.11 -24.17
CA TYR A 47 2.62 5.39 -23.62
C TYR A 47 2.57 6.36 -22.44
N LEU A 48 1.88 7.51 -22.59
CA LEU A 48 1.77 8.49 -21.51
C LEU A 48 1.01 7.94 -20.31
N ALA A 49 -0.10 7.24 -20.54
CA ALA A 49 -0.87 6.62 -19.47
C ALA A 49 -0.05 5.55 -18.72
N LEU A 50 0.80 4.79 -19.43
CA LEU A 50 1.68 3.80 -18.83
C LEU A 50 2.74 4.47 -17.96
N TRP A 51 3.37 5.54 -18.46
CA TRP A 51 4.34 6.32 -17.72
C TRP A 51 3.76 6.84 -16.40
N ASP A 52 2.57 7.45 -16.45
CA ASP A 52 1.92 7.98 -15.26
C ASP A 52 1.56 6.87 -14.26
N MET A 53 1.03 5.74 -14.75
CA MET A 53 0.69 4.57 -13.94
C MET A 53 1.91 3.99 -13.23
N ILE A 54 3.02 3.79 -13.94
CA ILE A 54 4.24 3.22 -13.34
C ILE A 54 4.78 4.13 -12.24
N ARG A 55 4.77 5.45 -12.45
CA ARG A 55 5.22 6.41 -11.44
C ARG A 55 4.36 6.35 -10.17
N GLU A 56 3.04 6.32 -10.32
CA GLU A 56 2.12 6.20 -9.18
C GLU A 56 2.33 4.88 -8.42
N ARG A 57 2.52 3.77 -9.15
CA ARG A 57 2.79 2.46 -8.54
C ARG A 57 4.16 2.39 -7.85
N ASP A 58 5.18 3.08 -8.37
CA ASP A 58 6.50 3.16 -7.74
C ASP A 58 6.44 3.90 -6.40
N ASP A 59 5.69 5.01 -6.32
CA ASP A 59 5.45 5.73 -5.06
C ASP A 59 4.72 4.86 -4.02
N GLU A 60 3.72 4.08 -4.45
CA GLU A 60 3.02 3.11 -3.59
C GLU A 60 3.94 1.98 -3.10
N LEU A 61 4.78 1.44 -3.98
CA LEU A 61 5.77 0.41 -3.67
C LEU A 61 6.78 0.91 -2.63
N ALA A 62 7.34 2.10 -2.85
CA ALA A 62 8.26 2.72 -1.90
C ALA A 62 7.57 3.01 -0.55
N GLY A 63 6.30 3.43 -0.59
CA GLY A 63 5.48 3.66 0.60
C GLY A 63 5.22 2.38 1.43
N ALA A 64 5.08 1.22 0.78
CA ALA A 64 4.72 -0.02 1.46
C ALA A 64 5.91 -0.94 1.76
N PHE A 65 6.94 -0.99 0.92
CA PHE A 65 7.94 -2.05 0.95
C PHE A 65 9.38 -1.58 1.19
N ASP A 66 9.68 -0.31 0.91
CA ASP A 66 11.02 0.23 1.12
C ASP A 66 11.31 0.45 2.60
N ASP A 67 12.58 0.34 2.95
CA ASP A 67 13.08 0.59 4.30
C ASP A 67 12.28 -0.15 5.41
N LEU A 68 12.03 -1.44 5.20
CA LEU A 68 11.34 -2.28 6.18
C LEU A 68 12.24 -2.50 7.40
N ARG A 69 11.97 -1.78 8.48
CA ARG A 69 12.64 -1.87 9.79
C ARG A 69 11.57 -2.03 10.88
N ARG A 70 11.98 -2.46 12.08
CA ARG A 70 11.03 -2.63 13.20
C ARG A 70 10.32 -1.34 13.59
N SER A 71 11.04 -0.22 13.59
CA SER A 71 10.47 1.10 13.89
C SER A 71 9.47 1.59 12.84
N THR A 72 9.59 1.13 11.59
CA THR A 72 8.68 1.49 10.48
C THR A 72 7.60 0.43 10.23
N ALA A 73 7.67 -0.72 10.91
CA ALA A 73 6.85 -1.90 10.63
C ALA A 73 5.33 -1.62 10.67
N VAL A 74 4.85 -0.88 11.67
CA VAL A 74 3.42 -0.51 11.78
C VAL A 74 2.97 0.31 10.57
N TRP A 75 3.79 1.28 10.15
CA TRP A 75 3.47 2.13 8.99
C TRP A 75 3.52 1.36 7.67
N ARG A 76 4.50 0.47 7.49
CA ARG A 76 4.58 -0.39 6.29
C ARG A 76 3.42 -1.37 6.23
N LEU A 77 3.08 -2.01 7.35
CA LEU A 77 1.92 -2.90 7.46
C LEU A 77 0.60 -2.15 7.18
N THR A 78 0.49 -0.91 7.66
CA THR A 78 -0.63 -0.02 7.36
C THR A 78 -0.75 0.27 5.86
N ALA A 79 0.35 0.62 5.20
CA ALA A 79 0.37 0.87 3.76
C ALA A 79 0.01 -0.40 2.97
N MET A 80 0.58 -1.56 3.31
CA MET A 80 0.22 -2.84 2.70
C MET A 80 -1.27 -3.16 2.86
N ARG A 81 -1.86 -2.85 4.02
CA ARG A 81 -3.29 -3.05 4.27
C ARG A 81 -4.16 -2.12 3.43
N GLN A 82 -3.79 -0.85 3.31
CA GLN A 82 -4.51 0.11 2.45
C GLN A 82 -4.43 -0.25 0.95
N LEU A 83 -3.30 -0.83 0.51
CA LEU A 83 -3.14 -1.31 -0.87
C LEU A 83 -3.90 -2.61 -1.17
N GLY A 84 -4.46 -3.26 -0.14
CA GLY A 84 -5.22 -4.50 -0.26
C GLY A 84 -4.37 -5.71 -0.64
N VAL A 85 -3.06 -5.68 -0.39
CA VAL A 85 -2.12 -6.75 -0.77
C VAL A 85 -2.00 -7.85 0.31
N LEU A 86 -2.61 -7.61 1.47
CA LEU A 86 -2.72 -8.55 2.59
C LEU A 86 -4.17 -9.00 2.75
N THR A 87 -4.39 -10.31 2.76
CA THR A 87 -5.70 -10.91 3.02
C THR A 87 -6.12 -10.70 4.48
N ASP A 88 -7.42 -10.83 4.75
CA ASP A 88 -7.96 -10.74 6.12
C ASP A 88 -7.39 -11.84 7.02
N ASP A 89 -7.21 -13.05 6.49
CA ASP A 89 -6.63 -14.17 7.22
C ASP A 89 -5.15 -13.93 7.58
N GLU A 90 -4.36 -13.40 6.64
CA GLU A 90 -2.96 -13.04 6.89
C GLU A 90 -2.86 -11.91 7.92
N PHE A 91 -3.72 -10.89 7.80
CA PHE A 91 -3.80 -9.81 8.78
C PHE A 91 -4.25 -10.33 10.16
N GLY A 92 -5.17 -11.30 10.19
CA GLY A 92 -5.64 -11.99 11.39
C GLY A 92 -4.57 -12.79 12.13
N ARG A 93 -3.41 -13.08 11.53
CA ARG A 93 -2.30 -13.78 12.20
C ARG A 93 -1.46 -12.87 13.11
N PHE A 94 -1.52 -11.55 12.90
CA PHE A 94 -0.85 -10.57 13.75
C PHE A 94 -1.50 -10.49 15.13
N SER A 95 -0.73 -10.09 16.13
CA SER A 95 -1.26 -9.80 17.47
C SER A 95 -2.33 -8.70 17.44
N GLU A 96 -3.24 -8.75 18.41
CA GLU A 96 -4.30 -7.75 18.58
C GLU A 96 -3.73 -6.34 18.71
N GLU A 97 -2.65 -6.17 19.48
CA GLU A 97 -1.95 -4.89 19.64
C GLU A 97 -1.47 -4.29 18.31
N VAL A 98 -0.88 -5.12 17.43
CA VAL A 98 -0.42 -4.67 16.12
C VAL A 98 -1.59 -4.34 15.21
N ARG A 99 -2.65 -5.17 15.22
CA ARG A 99 -3.84 -4.92 14.41
C ARG A 99 -4.52 -3.62 14.81
N ASP A 100 -4.72 -3.38 16.10
CA ASP A 100 -5.33 -2.15 16.62
C ASP A 100 -4.50 -0.92 16.27
N SER A 101 -3.18 -1.02 16.39
CA SER A 101 -2.25 0.05 15.99
C SER A 101 -2.37 0.39 14.51
N VAL A 102 -2.49 -0.63 13.65
CA VAL A 102 -2.68 -0.47 12.21
C VAL A 102 -4.05 0.13 11.89
N LEU A 103 -5.12 -0.38 12.50
CA LEU A 103 -6.47 0.14 12.28
C LEU A 103 -6.60 1.59 12.72
N THR A 104 -6.07 1.93 13.89
CA THR A 104 -5.99 3.33 14.38
C THR A 104 -5.20 4.21 13.41
N ALA A 105 -4.07 3.72 12.89
CA ALA A 105 -3.29 4.48 11.90
C ALA A 105 -4.06 4.70 10.59
N ILE A 106 -4.82 3.71 10.12
CA ILE A 106 -5.69 3.84 8.93
C ILE A 106 -6.76 4.91 9.17
N GLU A 107 -7.41 4.89 10.32
CA GLU A 107 -8.43 5.88 10.69
C GLU A 107 -7.88 7.30 10.73
N ILE A 108 -6.70 7.49 11.34
CA ILE A 108 -6.03 8.80 11.41
C ILE A 108 -5.66 9.30 10.00
N LEU A 109 -5.08 8.44 9.16
CA LEU A 109 -4.72 8.78 7.78
C LEU A 109 -5.97 9.08 6.93
N GLY A 110 -7.05 8.34 7.13
CA GLY A 110 -8.34 8.57 6.49
C GLY A 110 -8.97 9.90 6.88
N ALA A 111 -8.98 10.23 8.18
CA ALA A 111 -9.47 11.50 8.70
C ALA A 111 -8.66 12.69 8.16
N ALA A 112 -7.33 12.55 8.03
CA ALA A 112 -6.46 13.57 7.47
C ALA A 112 -6.70 13.82 5.97
N ARG A 113 -7.05 12.78 5.20
CA ARG A 113 -7.45 12.90 3.78
C ARG A 113 -8.82 13.58 3.63
N GLY A 114 -9.78 13.27 4.50
CA GLY A 114 -11.11 13.91 4.53
C GLY A 114 -11.07 15.41 4.90
N GLY A 115 -10.11 15.82 5.72
CA GLY A 115 -9.90 17.23 6.09
C GLY A 115 -9.32 18.11 4.97
N ARG A 116 -8.45 17.56 4.10
CA ARG A 116 -7.86 18.31 2.97
C ARG A 116 -8.85 18.66 1.87
N SER A 117 -9.84 17.79 1.61
CA SER A 117 -10.88 18.04 0.60
C SER A 117 -11.77 19.25 0.94
N LYS A 118 -12.00 19.55 2.23
CA LYS A 118 -12.83 20.69 2.67
C LYS A 118 -12.14 22.06 2.60
N ARG A 119 -10.81 22.12 2.47
CA ARG A 119 -10.06 23.40 2.42
C ARG A 119 -9.91 24.00 1.02
N SER A 120 -10.06 23.20 -0.04
CA SER A 120 -9.84 23.65 -1.42
C SER A 120 -11.08 24.24 -2.12
N LYS A 121 -12.20 24.40 -1.41
CA LYS A 121 -13.47 24.93 -1.95
C LYS A 121 -13.84 26.33 -1.45
N LYS A 122 -12.86 27.04 -0.88
CA LYS A 122 -13.04 28.39 -0.32
C LYS A 122 -11.93 29.31 -0.85
N GLU A 123 -11.92 29.51 -2.17
CA GLU A 123 -11.31 30.65 -2.86
C GLU A 123 -11.98 30.81 -4.23
#